data_AF-A0A9W7BRA1-F1
#
_entry.id   AF-A0A9W7BRA1-F1
#
_cell.length_a   1.000
_cell.length_b   1.000
_cell.length_c   1.000
_cell.angle_alpha   90.00
_cell.angle_beta   90.00
_cell.angle_gamma   90.00
#
_symmetry.space_group_name_H-M   'P 1'
#
loop_
_entity.id
_entity.type
_entity.pdbx_description
1 polymer ?
#
loop_
_entity_poly.entity_id
_entity_poly.type
_entity_poly.pdbx_seq_one_letter_code
_entity_poly.pdbx_strand_id
1 'polypeptide(L)'
;MDGQYIMMDISQRLFRERILIVSQFITSDVANNLIAILLYLRNEDSTKPITLYCNFPGGELQPTLALYDTLMQCKEGGMKVSTLNMGISIGMGAFLCSAGSKGRRFALPNAR
;
A
#
# COMPACT_ATOMS: atom_id res chain seq x y z
N MET A 1 -31.97 -22.85 -6.95
CA MET A 1 -30.88 -21.93 -7.38
C MET A 1 -30.52 -21.12 -6.16
N ASP A 2 -29.79 -21.73 -5.22
CA ASP A 2 -29.40 -21.09 -3.98
C ASP A 2 -28.04 -20.43 -4.18
N GLY A 3 -28.06 -19.13 -4.45
CA GLY A 3 -26.86 -18.32 -4.47
C GLY A 3 -26.29 -18.23 -3.07
N GLN A 4 -25.30 -19.06 -2.74
CA GLN A 4 -24.46 -18.85 -1.58
C GLN A 4 -23.77 -17.48 -1.73
N TYR A 5 -24.25 -16.50 -0.97
CA TYR A 5 -23.47 -15.30 -0.72
C TYR A 5 -22.25 -15.71 0.08
N ILE A 6 -21.11 -15.87 -0.60
CA ILE A 6 -19.82 -15.93 0.06
C ILE A 6 -19.65 -14.55 0.71
N MET A 7 -19.80 -14.47 2.02
CA MET A 7 -19.56 -13.25 2.81
C MET A 7 -18.06 -12.91 2.69
N MET A 8 -17.71 -12.21 1.62
CA MET A 8 -16.35 -11.79 1.34
C MET A 8 -16.07 -10.52 2.11
N ASP A 9 -14.99 -10.53 2.90
CA ASP A 9 -14.50 -9.32 3.55
C ASP A 9 -14.19 -8.26 2.49
N ILE A 10 -14.67 -7.04 2.70
CA ILE A 10 -14.45 -5.91 1.79
C ILE A 10 -12.96 -5.67 1.54
N SER A 11 -12.12 -5.92 2.55
CA SER A 11 -10.66 -5.81 2.44
C SER A 11 -10.10 -6.80 1.43
N GLN A 12 -10.65 -8.03 1.38
CA GLN A 12 -10.30 -9.03 0.38
C GLN A 12 -10.80 -8.64 -1.03
N ARG A 13 -11.98 -8.00 -1.13
CA ARG A 13 -12.46 -7.45 -2.41
C ARG A 13 -11.51 -6.40 -2.95
N LEU A 14 -11.11 -5.46 -2.11
CA LEU A 14 -10.18 -4.38 -2.46
C LEU A 14 -8.79 -4.92 -2.81
N PHE A 15 -8.30 -5.91 -2.06
CA PHE A 15 -7.02 -6.57 -2.35
C PHE A 15 -7.00 -7.19 -3.75
N ARG A 16 -8.08 -7.86 -4.18
CA ARG A 16 -8.20 -8.40 -5.55
C ARG A 16 -8.15 -7.32 -6.63
N GLU A 17 -8.61 -6.11 -6.31
CA GLU A 17 -8.50 -4.91 -7.17
C GLU A 17 -7.16 -4.17 -6.96
N ARG A 18 -6.22 -4.75 -6.20
CA ARG A 18 -4.91 -4.17 -5.85
C ARG A 18 -5.02 -2.83 -5.13
N ILE A 19 -6.02 -2.71 -4.26
CA ILE A 19 -6.23 -1.57 -3.39
C ILE A 19 -5.93 -2.02 -1.96
N LEU A 20 -4.94 -1.37 -1.33
CA LEU A 20 -4.60 -1.58 0.07
C LEU A 20 -4.88 -0.32 0.86
N ILE A 21 -5.59 -0.46 1.98
CA ILE A 21 -5.76 0.60 2.97
C ILE A 21 -4.75 0.36 4.07
N VAL A 22 -3.90 1.34 4.32
CA VAL A 22 -2.86 1.28 5.35
C VAL A 22 -3.06 2.43 6.32
N SER A 23 -3.59 2.09 7.50
CA SER A 23 -4.04 3.08 8.49
C SER A 23 -3.53 2.81 9.91
N GLN A 24 -2.28 2.34 10.03
CA GLN A 24 -1.68 1.94 11.30
C GLN A 24 -0.21 2.36 11.38
N PHE A 25 0.34 2.40 12.59
CA PHE A 25 1.75 2.65 12.80
C PHE A 25 2.60 1.54 12.17
N ILE A 26 3.64 1.88 11.42
CA ILE A 26 4.45 0.90 10.70
C ILE A 26 5.43 0.23 11.68
N THR A 27 5.10 -0.98 12.13
CA THR A 27 6.01 -1.88 12.86
C THR A 27 6.58 -2.94 11.93
N SER A 28 7.50 -3.77 12.42
CA SER A 28 8.03 -4.94 11.70
C SER A 28 6.94 -5.85 11.13
N ASP A 29 5.89 -6.17 11.90
CA ASP A 29 4.81 -7.05 11.44
C ASP A 29 4.00 -6.42 10.30
N VAL A 30 3.72 -5.12 10.41
CA VAL A 30 2.99 -4.37 9.37
C VAL A 30 3.82 -4.30 8.10
N ALA A 31 5.10 -3.97 8.23
CA ALA A 31 6.02 -3.91 7.10
C ALA A 31 6.14 -5.28 6.42
N ASN A 32 6.35 -6.36 7.18
CA ASN A 32 6.48 -7.71 6.64
C ASN A 32 5.22 -8.17 5.91
N ASN A 33 4.03 -7.87 6.44
CA ASN A 33 2.77 -8.16 5.77
C ASN A 33 2.62 -7.39 4.45
N LEU A 34 2.93 -6.09 4.43
CA LEU A 34 2.88 -5.28 3.22
C LEU A 34 3.93 -5.72 2.19
N ILE A 35 5.14 -6.08 2.63
CA ILE A 35 6.21 -6.64 1.78
C ILE A 35 5.72 -7.94 1.12
N ALA A 36 5.16 -8.88 1.89
CA ALA A 36 4.63 -10.12 1.36
C ALA A 36 3.54 -9.89 0.31
N ILE A 37 2.63 -8.95 0.57
CA ILE A 37 1.59 -8.54 -0.38
C ILE A 37 2.20 -7.97 -1.66
N LEU A 38 3.16 -7.05 -1.56
CA LEU A 38 3.81 -6.43 -2.72
C LEU A 38 4.51 -7.47 -3.60
N LEU A 39 5.25 -8.39 -2.98
CA LEU A 39 5.92 -9.48 -3.69
C LEU A 39 4.93 -10.43 -4.37
N TYR A 40 3.84 -10.78 -3.68
CA TYR A 40 2.77 -11.60 -4.24
C TYR A 40 2.13 -10.95 -5.47
N LEU A 41 1.68 -9.70 -5.34
CA LEU A 41 1.02 -8.97 -6.43
C LEU A 41 1.97 -8.76 -7.63
N ARG A 42 3.24 -8.47 -7.37
CA ARG A 42 4.26 -8.38 -8.42
C ARG A 42 4.43 -9.70 -9.16
N ASN A 43 4.49 -10.82 -8.44
CA ASN A 43 4.65 -12.15 -9.03
C ASN A 43 3.40 -12.60 -9.80
N GLU A 44 2.21 -12.22 -9.34
CA GLU A 44 0.96 -12.49 -10.04
C GLU A 44 0.88 -11.74 -11.37
N ASP A 45 1.19 -10.43 -11.37
CA ASP A 45 1.22 -9.60 -12.57
C ASP A 45 1.95 -8.28 -12.26
N SER A 46 3.16 -8.12 -12.76
CA SER A 46 3.97 -6.91 -12.54
C SER A 46 3.53 -5.71 -13.39
N THR A 47 2.65 -5.90 -14.37
CA THR A 47 2.17 -4.82 -15.24
C THR A 47 0.98 -4.07 -14.64
N LYS A 48 0.22 -4.74 -13.76
CA LYS A 48 -0.95 -4.16 -13.11
C LYS A 48 -0.55 -3.21 -11.97
N PRO A 49 -1.14 -2.00 -11.92
CA PRO A 49 -0.86 -1.06 -10.86
C PRO A 49 -1.39 -1.52 -9.50
N ILE A 50 -0.82 -0.99 -8.43
CA ILE A 50 -1.33 -1.08 -7.06
C ILE A 50 -1.69 0.33 -6.56
N THR A 51 -2.68 0.43 -5.68
CA THR A 51 -3.06 1.68 -5.01
C THR A 51 -2.99 1.52 -3.50
N LEU A 52 -2.21 2.39 -2.85
CA LEU A 52 -2.12 2.48 -1.40
C LEU A 52 -2.90 3.71 -0.92
N TYR A 53 -3.91 3.48 -0.10
CA TYR A 53 -4.58 4.53 0.68
C TYR A 53 -3.82 4.66 1.99
N CYS A 54 -3.19 5.80 2.19
CA CYS A 54 -2.25 6.06 3.26
C CYS A 54 -2.90 6.94 4.33
N ASN A 55 -2.92 6.46 5.58
CA ASN A 55 -3.33 7.21 6.76
C ASN A 55 -2.44 6.81 7.95
N PHE A 56 -1.19 7.24 7.93
CA PHE A 56 -0.17 6.77 8.86
C PHE A 56 0.02 7.71 10.06
N PRO A 57 -0.14 7.23 11.31
CA PRO A 57 0.29 7.98 12.48
C PRO A 57 1.82 8.08 12.62
N GLY A 58 2.57 7.28 11.85
CA GLY A 58 4.03 7.21 11.89
C GLY A 58 4.54 5.82 11.53
N GLY A 59 5.81 5.56 11.86
CA GLY A 59 6.42 4.26 11.66
C GLY A 59 7.81 4.16 12.28
N GLU A 60 8.23 2.94 12.59
CA GLU A 60 9.61 2.61 12.92
C GLU A 60 10.49 2.77 11.69
N LEU A 61 11.71 3.30 11.88
CA LEU A 61 12.62 3.61 10.79
C LEU A 61 12.99 2.38 9.97
N GLN A 62 13.52 1.34 10.62
CA GLN A 62 14.07 0.16 9.93
C GLN A 62 12.98 -0.67 9.21
N PRO A 63 11.82 -0.99 9.81
CA PRO A 63 10.71 -1.63 9.09
C PRO A 63 10.20 -0.82 7.90
N THR A 64 10.09 0.51 8.07
CA THR A 64 9.63 1.37 6.99
C THR A 64 10.62 1.41 5.83
N LEU A 65 11.93 1.42 6.10
CA LEU A 65 12.96 1.36 5.05
C LEU A 65 12.92 0.02 4.30
N ALA A 66 12.76 -1.11 4.99
CA ALA A 66 12.62 -2.41 4.33
C ALA A 66 11.40 -2.46 3.39
N LEU A 67 10.28 -1.88 3.82
CA LEU A 67 9.08 -1.76 3.00
C LEU A 67 9.30 -0.80 1.81
N TYR A 68 9.98 0.33 2.04
CA TYR A 68 10.34 1.28 0.99
C TYR A 68 11.22 0.64 -0.10
N ASP A 69 12.26 -0.09 0.27
CA ASP A 69 13.16 -0.75 -0.68
C ASP A 69 12.42 -1.80 -1.51
N THR A 70 11.54 -2.58 -0.87
CA THR A 70 10.65 -3.52 -1.57
C THR A 70 9.74 -2.80 -2.56
N LEU A 71 9.19 -1.66 -2.17
CA LEU A 71 8.35 -0.83 -3.05
C LEU A 71 9.14 -0.30 -4.25
N MET A 72 10.39 0.13 -4.05
CA MET A 72 11.27 0.58 -5.14
C MET A 72 11.58 -0.56 -6.10
N GLN A 73 11.93 -1.73 -5.58
CA GLN A 73 12.21 -2.92 -6.40
C GLN A 73 10.99 -3.32 -7.25
N CYS A 74 9.78 -3.22 -6.70
CA CYS A 74 8.55 -3.47 -7.45
C CYS A 74 8.32 -2.43 -8.55
N LYS A 75 8.58 -1.14 -8.27
CA LYS A 75 8.47 -0.05 -9.25
C LYS A 75 9.45 -0.20 -10.41
N GLU A 76 10.69 -0.58 -10.12
CA GLU A 76 11.72 -0.88 -11.12
C GLU A 76 11.35 -2.10 -11.95
N GLY A 77 10.71 -3.10 -11.32
CA GLY A 77 10.12 -4.27 -11.98
C GLY A 77 8.87 -4.00 -12.84
N GLY A 78 8.51 -2.74 -13.09
CA GLY A 78 7.40 -2.35 -13.96
C GLY A 78 6.07 -2.04 -13.26
N MET A 79 5.94 -2.42 -11.98
CA MET A 79 4.69 -2.27 -11.23
C MET A 79 4.45 -0.82 -10.81
N LYS A 80 3.42 -0.17 -11.35
CA LYS A 80 3.10 1.22 -10.98
C LYS A 80 2.43 1.25 -9.60
N VAL A 81 2.99 2.04 -8.69
CA VAL A 81 2.46 2.23 -7.34
C VAL A 81 1.79 3.60 -7.29
N SER A 82 0.49 3.61 -6.99
CA SER A 82 -0.25 4.84 -6.70
C SER A 82 -0.37 5.00 -5.19
N THR A 83 -0.14 6.19 -4.67
CA THR A 83 -0.35 6.50 -3.26
C THR A 83 -1.34 7.65 -3.13
N LEU A 84 -2.26 7.54 -2.17
CA LEU A 84 -3.23 8.58 -1.85
C LEU A 84 -3.19 8.84 -0.35
N ASN A 85 -2.72 10.03 0.04
CA ASN A 85 -2.80 10.47 1.43
C ASN A 85 -4.26 10.81 1.79
N MET A 86 -4.78 10.15 2.82
CA MET A 86 -6.11 10.32 3.36
C MET A 86 -6.00 10.61 4.85
N GLY A 87 -6.54 11.74 5.30
CA GLY A 87 -6.44 12.14 6.70
C GLY A 87 -5.03 12.66 7.01
N ILE A 88 -4.19 11.83 7.63
CA ILE A 88 -2.85 12.27 8.02
C ILE A 88 -1.81 11.18 7.76
N SER A 89 -0.66 11.60 7.23
CA SER A 89 0.54 10.75 7.16
C SER A 89 1.72 11.50 7.76
N ILE A 90 2.32 10.96 8.83
CA ILE A 90 3.37 11.64 9.61
C ILE A 90 4.70 10.88 9.51
N GLY A 91 5.83 11.60 9.49
CA GLY A 91 7.17 11.04 9.65
C GLY A 91 7.48 9.93 8.64
N MET A 92 7.85 8.74 9.13
CA MET A 92 8.12 7.58 8.28
C MET A 92 6.91 7.14 7.44
N GLY A 93 5.69 7.36 7.93
CA GLY A 93 4.47 7.14 7.15
C GLY A 93 4.31 8.13 5.99
N ALA A 94 4.62 9.41 6.22
CA ALA A 94 4.65 10.43 5.17
C ALA A 94 5.71 10.13 4.11
N PHE A 95 6.91 9.74 4.57
CA PHE A 95 8.01 9.30 3.71
C PHE A 95 7.56 8.16 2.79
N LEU A 96 6.97 7.10 3.35
CA LEU A 96 6.48 5.98 2.55
C LEU A 96 5.32 6.37 1.62
N CYS A 97 4.37 7.19 2.08
CA CYS A 97 3.28 7.71 1.23
C CYS A 97 3.83 8.52 0.03
N SER A 98 4.96 9.21 0.19
CA SER A 98 5.61 9.96 -0.89
C SER A 98 6.36 9.07 -1.90
N ALA A 99 6.53 7.77 -1.59
CA ALA A 99 7.32 6.82 -2.37
C ALA A 99 6.58 6.23 -3.59
N GLY A 100 5.32 6.61 -3.82
CA GLY A 100 4.56 6.24 -5.02
C GLY A 100 5.28 6.60 -6.33
N SER A 101 4.84 6.01 -7.44
CA SER A 101 5.37 6.32 -8.76
C SER A 101 5.18 7.80 -9.11
N LYS A 102 6.13 8.40 -9.84
CA LYS A 102 6.04 9.79 -10.30
C LYS A 102 4.72 10.00 -11.08
N GLY A 103 4.00 11.06 -10.75
CA GLY A 103 2.67 11.36 -11.33
C GLY A 103 1.51 10.54 -10.75
N ARG A 104 1.75 9.66 -9.77
CA ARG A 104 0.74 8.82 -9.10
C ARG A 104 0.74 8.96 -7.58
N ARG A 105 1.07 10.16 -7.10
CA ARG A 105 1.08 10.51 -5.67
C ARG A 105 0.05 11.59 -5.47
N PHE A 106 -0.97 11.28 -4.70
CA PHE A 106 -2.15 12.11 -4.53
C PHE A 106 -2.37 12.38 -3.05
N ALA A 107 -3.14 13.42 -2.75
CA ALA A 107 -3.61 13.73 -1.41
C ALA A 107 -5.04 14.24 -1.52
N LEU A 108 -5.89 13.86 -0.57
CA LEU A 108 -7.22 14.48 -0.45
C LEU A 108 -7.08 15.95 -0.02
N PRO A 109 -8.06 16.83 -0.33
CA PRO A 109 -7.93 18.28 -0.10
C PRO A 109 -7.59 18.70 1.33
N ASN A 110 -8.06 17.92 2.31
CA ASN A 110 -7.85 18.19 3.73
C ASN A 110 -6.75 17.33 4.36
N ALA A 111 -6.05 16.51 3.57
CA ALA A 111 -5.00 15.65 4.09
C ALA A 111 -3.82 16.47 4.59
N ARG A 112 -3.08 15.90 5.54
CA ARG A 112 -1.87 16.47 6.13
C ARG A 112 -0.72 15.48 6.06
#